data_AF-W1DM98-F1
#
_entry.id   AF-W1DM98-F1
#
_cell.length_a   1.000
_cell.length_b   1.000
_cell.length_c   1.000
_cell.angle_alpha   90.00
_cell.angle_beta   90.00
_cell.angle_gamma   90.00
#
_symmetry.space_group_name_H-M   'P 1'
#
loop_
_entity.id
_entity.type
_entity.pdbx_description
1 polymer ?
#
loop_
_entity_poly.entity_id
_entity_poly.type
_entity_poly.pdbx_seq_one_letter_code
_entity_poly.pdbx_strand_id
1 'polypeptide(L)'
;MVDNTQENLWPNWYRQRVEILWSTLNLYQDTGLTMQDKRLLFRSRECLPELFRDFNDNAVLVHGNFTLRSMLKDPRSDQLLAMVGPGMMLWAPREYELFRLAEGGQAEQLLWRYLQQAPVFRGLCLAALALSAVG
;
A
#
# COMPACT_ATOMS: atom_id res chain seq x y z
N MET A 1 -15.11 9.18 10.62
CA MET A 1 -16.33 9.14 9.80
C MET A 1 -15.96 9.85 8.51
N VAL A 2 -15.90 9.15 7.38
CA VAL A 2 -15.53 9.77 6.10
C VAL A 2 -16.72 10.61 5.66
N ASP A 3 -16.50 11.92 5.55
CA ASP A 3 -17.48 12.88 5.06
C ASP A 3 -17.66 12.68 3.54
N ASN A 4 -18.90 12.41 3.13
CA ASN A 4 -19.31 12.06 1.76
C ASN A 4 -19.50 13.29 0.85
N THR A 5 -18.94 14.46 1.21
CA THR A 5 -19.18 15.73 0.50
C THR A 5 -18.02 16.25 -0.35
N GLN A 6 -16.87 15.59 -0.35
CA GLN A 6 -15.81 15.87 -1.33
C GLN A 6 -15.87 14.84 -2.44
N GLU A 7 -15.56 15.23 -3.67
CA GLU A 7 -15.22 14.30 -4.76
C GLU A 7 -14.02 13.45 -4.28
N ASN A 8 -14.34 12.36 -3.57
CA ASN A 8 -13.44 11.52 -2.79
C ASN A 8 -12.64 10.58 -3.72
N LEU A 9 -11.99 11.16 -4.72
CA LEU A 9 -11.05 10.45 -5.56
C LEU A 9 -9.87 10.03 -4.70
N TRP A 10 -9.53 8.74 -4.75
CA TRP A 10 -8.44 8.18 -3.97
C TRP A 10 -7.10 8.94 -4.10
N PRO A 11 -6.69 9.43 -5.29
CA PRO A 11 -5.47 10.24 -5.43
C PRO A 11 -5.44 11.48 -4.52
N ASN A 12 -6.59 12.13 -4.32
CA ASN A 12 -6.70 13.31 -3.46
C ASN A 12 -6.52 12.94 -1.99
N TRP A 13 -7.20 11.87 -1.56
CA TRP A 13 -7.07 11.33 -0.21
C TRP A 13 -5.63 10.91 0.09
N TYR A 14 -5.00 10.17 -0.84
CA TYR A 14 -3.64 9.68 -0.68
C TYR A 14 -2.63 10.84 -0.61
N ARG A 15 -2.80 11.87 -1.44
CA ARG A 15 -1.98 13.08 -1.37
C ARG A 15 -2.08 13.75 0.00
N GLN A 16 -3.29 13.97 0.51
CA GLN A 16 -3.49 14.55 1.84
C GLN A 16 -2.86 13.68 2.94
N ARG A 17 -2.98 12.36 2.83
CA ARG A 17 -2.34 11.42 3.77
C ARG A 17 -0.82 11.57 3.78
N VAL A 18 -0.19 11.71 2.61
CA VAL A 18 1.27 11.94 2.49
C VAL A 18 1.66 13.28 3.10
N GLU A 19 0.89 14.34 2.90
CA GLU A 19 1.15 15.64 3.53
C GLU A 19 1.10 15.58 5.06
N ILE A 20 0.14 14.83 5.62
CA ILE A 20 0.06 14.60 7.07
C ILE A 20 1.29 13.82 7.56
N LEU A 21 1.74 12.78 6.84
CA LEU A 21 2.96 12.06 7.19
C LEU A 21 4.19 12.95 7.13
N TRP A 22 4.28 13.79 6.10
CA TRP A 22 5.40 14.72 5.91
C TRP A 22 5.46 15.76 7.02
N SER A 23 4.33 16.38 7.38
CA SER A 23 4.28 17.33 8.49
C SER A 23 4.65 16.66 9.81
N THR A 24 4.11 15.46 10.07
CA THR A 24 4.45 14.66 11.25
C THR A 24 5.95 14.37 11.32
N LEU A 25 6.56 13.95 10.20
CA LEU A 25 8.00 13.66 10.14
C LEU A 25 8.85 14.87 10.52
N ASN A 26 8.45 16.07 10.10
CA ASN A 26 9.17 17.31 10.41
C ASN A 26 9.04 17.77 11.86
N LEU A 27 8.09 17.22 12.64
CA LEU A 27 7.97 17.49 14.08
C LEU A 27 9.00 16.72 14.91
N TYR A 28 9.50 15.59 14.39
CA TYR A 28 10.47 14.76 15.10
C TYR A 28 11.91 15.20 14.79
N GLN A 29 12.66 15.51 15.84
CA GLN A 29 14.08 15.86 15.72
C GLN A 29 14.95 14.63 15.45
N ASP A 30 14.59 13.49 16.05
CA ASP A 30 15.29 12.22 15.86
C ASP A 30 14.36 11.20 15.18
N THR A 31 14.61 10.99 13.90
CA THR A 31 13.81 10.08 13.04
C THR A 31 14.60 8.83 12.67
N GLY A 32 15.89 8.75 13.01
CA GLY A 32 16.81 7.76 12.47
C GLY A 32 17.06 7.85 10.96
N LEU A 33 16.44 8.81 10.25
CA LEU A 33 16.59 8.99 8.79
C LEU A 33 17.83 9.80 8.45
N THR A 34 18.64 9.28 7.53
CA THR A 34 19.77 10.01 6.97
C THR A 34 19.29 11.14 6.05
N MET A 35 20.19 12.06 5.71
CA MET A 35 19.89 13.10 4.71
C MET A 35 19.57 12.51 3.33
N GLN A 36 20.14 11.34 3.01
CA GLN A 36 19.87 10.63 1.78
C GLN A 36 18.43 10.10 1.76
N ASP A 37 17.95 9.54 2.87
CA ASP A 37 16.57 9.05 3.01
C ASP A 37 15.57 10.19 2.87
N LYS A 38 15.84 11.33 3.52
CA LYS A 38 14.98 12.53 3.41
C LYS A 38 14.89 13.05 1.97
N ARG A 39 16.01 13.04 1.22
CA ARG A 39 16.02 13.39 -0.21
C ARG A 39 15.25 12.40 -1.06
N LEU A 40 15.31 11.11 -0.74
CA LEU A 40 14.52 10.08 -1.43
C LEU A 40 13.02 10.31 -1.19
N LEU A 41 12.60 10.47 0.07
CA LEU A 41 11.21 10.73 0.45
C LEU A 41 10.67 12.00 -0.22
N PHE A 42 11.46 13.07 -0.25
CA PHE A 42 11.09 14.31 -0.95
C PHE A 42 10.82 14.06 -2.44
N ARG A 43 11.73 13.35 -3.13
CA ARG A 43 11.55 13.02 -4.56
C ARG A 43 10.34 12.10 -4.79
N SER A 44 10.13 11.11 -3.93
CA SER A 44 8.95 10.22 -4.03
C SER A 44 7.64 10.99 -3.87
N ARG A 45 7.61 12.00 -2.99
CA ARG A 45 6.46 12.90 -2.81
C ARG A 45 6.20 13.74 -4.06
N GLU A 46 7.23 14.28 -4.70
CA GLU A 46 7.08 15.06 -5.95
C GLU A 46 6.53 14.21 -7.11
N CYS A 47 6.78 12.90 -7.12
CA CYS A 47 6.27 11.97 -8.14
C CYS A 47 4.79 11.57 -7.94
N LEU A 48 4.09 12.03 -6.90
CA LEU A 48 2.70 11.63 -6.65
C LEU A 48 1.73 11.94 -7.80
N PRO A 49 1.77 13.10 -8.46
CA PRO A 49 0.90 13.35 -9.61
C PRO A 49 1.15 12.35 -10.75
N GLU A 50 2.41 11.98 -10.98
CA GLU A 50 2.79 10.99 -11.98
C GLU A 50 2.24 9.60 -11.64
N LEU A 51 2.35 9.23 -10.36
CA LEU A 51 1.85 7.95 -9.85
C LEU A 51 0.36 7.74 -10.14
N PHE A 52 -0.42 8.83 -10.21
CA PHE A 52 -1.88 8.77 -10.41
C PHE A 52 -2.35 9.29 -11.78
N ARG A 53 -1.45 9.63 -12.72
CA ARG A 53 -1.79 10.32 -13.99
C ARG A 53 -2.94 9.65 -14.77
N ASP A 54 -3.02 8.33 -14.74
CA ASP A 54 -4.04 7.52 -15.42
C ASP A 54 -4.77 6.55 -14.47
N PHE A 55 -4.75 6.84 -13.16
CA PHE A 55 -5.34 5.98 -12.16
C PHE A 55 -6.88 6.10 -12.15
N ASN A 56 -7.58 5.01 -12.41
CA ASN A 56 -9.05 4.98 -12.47
C ASN A 56 -9.64 3.67 -11.90
N ASP A 57 -9.00 3.11 -10.88
CA ASP A 57 -9.50 1.88 -10.25
C ASP A 57 -10.50 2.20 -9.13
N ASN A 58 -11.52 1.34 -9.02
CA ASN A 58 -12.54 1.46 -7.97
C ASN A 58 -11.93 1.21 -6.58
N ALA A 59 -12.46 1.92 -5.59
CA ALA A 59 -12.16 1.64 -4.20
C ALA A 59 -12.89 0.37 -3.74
N VAL A 60 -12.17 -0.53 -3.08
CA VAL A 60 -12.67 -1.72 -2.40
C VAL A 60 -12.35 -1.63 -0.92
N LEU A 61 -13.00 -2.46 -0.10
CA LEU A 61 -12.66 -2.54 1.31
C LEU A 61 -11.35 -3.31 1.49
N VAL A 62 -10.31 -2.63 1.95
CA VAL A 62 -8.99 -3.22 2.24
C VAL A 62 -8.86 -3.62 3.71
N HIS A 63 -8.17 -4.72 3.98
CA HIS A 63 -8.01 -5.30 5.34
C HIS A 63 -7.06 -4.48 6.23
N GLY A 64 -6.08 -3.80 5.62
CA GLY A 64 -5.13 -2.93 6.33
C GLY A 64 -4.02 -3.67 7.08
N ASN A 65 -4.09 -5.00 7.15
CA ASN A 65 -3.05 -5.91 7.63
C ASN A 65 -3.02 -7.15 6.74
N PHE A 66 -2.67 -7.01 5.47
CA PHE A 66 -2.70 -8.10 4.48
C PHE A 66 -1.34 -8.82 4.41
N THR A 67 -1.14 -9.79 5.30
CA THR A 67 0.11 -10.57 5.41
C THR A 67 -0.24 -12.05 5.57
N LEU A 68 0.73 -12.95 5.37
CA LEU A 68 0.48 -14.39 5.64
C LEU A 68 0.12 -14.65 7.11
N ARG A 69 0.60 -13.82 8.04
CA ARG A 69 0.31 -13.95 9.48
C ARG A 69 -1.16 -13.63 9.81
N SER A 70 -1.83 -12.82 9.00
CA SER A 70 -3.25 -12.53 9.15
C SER A 70 -4.17 -13.49 8.39
N MET A 71 -3.62 -14.53 7.75
CA MET A 71 -4.38 -15.54 7.00
C MET A 71 -4.48 -16.84 7.81
N LEU A 72 -5.70 -17.24 8.16
CA LEU A 72 -5.97 -18.55 8.74
C LEU A 72 -6.37 -19.51 7.63
N LYS A 73 -5.58 -20.56 7.42
CA LYS A 73 -5.88 -21.64 6.46
C LYS A 73 -6.04 -22.99 7.13
N ASP A 74 -6.86 -23.85 6.57
CA ASP A 74 -6.89 -25.26 6.93
C ASP A 74 -5.64 -25.96 6.35
N PRO A 75 -4.75 -26.54 7.18
CA PRO A 75 -3.54 -27.19 6.68
C PRO A 75 -3.80 -28.46 5.85
N ARG A 76 -4.99 -29.07 5.93
CA ARG A 76 -5.30 -30.30 5.18
C ARG A 76 -5.87 -30.02 3.79
N SER A 77 -6.83 -29.12 3.70
CA SER A 77 -7.49 -28.75 2.42
C SER A 77 -6.81 -27.60 1.68
N ASP A 78 -5.89 -26.88 2.33
CA ASP A 78 -5.29 -25.63 1.85
C ASP A 78 -6.32 -24.50 1.61
N GLN A 79 -7.51 -24.63 2.20
CA GLN A 79 -8.56 -23.62 2.09
C GLN A 79 -8.28 -22.43 3.03
N LEU A 80 -8.40 -21.21 2.51
CA LEU A 80 -8.44 -19.99 3.34
C LEU A 80 -9.75 -19.97 4.14
N LEU A 81 -9.66 -19.99 5.47
CA LEU A 81 -10.80 -20.00 6.37
C LEU A 81 -11.22 -18.60 6.79
N ALA A 82 -10.24 -17.74 7.13
CA ALA A 82 -10.51 -16.39 7.58
C ALA A 82 -9.29 -15.47 7.39
N MET A 83 -9.58 -14.17 7.25
CA MET A 83 -8.61 -13.09 7.50
C MET A 83 -8.81 -12.61 8.95
N VAL A 84 -7.73 -12.47 9.72
CA VAL A 84 -7.78 -12.12 11.14
C VAL A 84 -6.88 -10.93 11.46
N GLY A 85 -7.23 -10.20 12.53
CA GLY A 85 -6.46 -9.04 12.98
C GLY A 85 -6.39 -7.93 11.95
N PRO A 86 -7.54 -7.34 11.55
CA PRO A 86 -7.55 -6.21 10.62
C PRO A 86 -6.76 -5.04 11.17
N GLY A 87 -6.09 -4.33 10.26
CA GLY A 87 -5.46 -3.06 10.57
C GLY A 87 -6.47 -1.91 10.48
N MET A 88 -5.98 -0.75 10.07
CA MET A 88 -6.88 0.33 9.66
C MET A 88 -7.52 -0.04 8.32
N MET A 89 -8.77 -0.50 8.38
CA MET A 89 -9.57 -0.80 7.19
C MET A 89 -10.00 0.49 6.49
N LEU A 90 -9.93 0.51 5.17
CA LEU A 90 -10.23 1.69 4.34
C LEU A 90 -10.99 1.26 3.08
N TRP A 91 -11.72 2.20 2.48
CA TRP A 91 -12.12 2.08 1.09
C TRP A 91 -10.98 2.64 0.24
N ALA A 92 -10.25 1.75 -0.42
CA ALA A 92 -9.02 2.04 -1.14
C ALA A 92 -8.88 1.18 -2.39
N PRO A 93 -8.07 1.57 -3.38
CA PRO A 93 -7.63 0.68 -4.44
C PRO A 93 -6.98 -0.55 -3.84
N ARG A 94 -7.29 -1.72 -4.41
CA ARG A 94 -6.80 -3.02 -3.93
C ARG A 94 -5.27 -3.08 -3.82
N GLU A 95 -4.57 -2.36 -4.69
CA GLU A 95 -3.11 -2.24 -4.71
C GLU A 95 -2.53 -1.66 -3.43
N TYR A 96 -3.30 -0.85 -2.70
CA TYR A 96 -2.84 -0.11 -1.54
C TYR A 96 -2.33 -1.02 -0.41
N GLU A 97 -2.81 -2.26 -0.30
CA GLU A 97 -2.33 -3.20 0.73
C GLU A 97 -1.42 -4.32 0.21
N LEU A 98 -1.24 -4.44 -1.11
CA LEU A 98 -0.42 -5.50 -1.72
C LEU A 98 1.07 -5.37 -1.42
N PHE A 99 1.57 -4.15 -1.16
CA PHE A 99 2.98 -3.93 -0.80
C PHE A 99 3.40 -4.72 0.44
N ARG A 100 2.45 -5.08 1.31
CA ARG A 100 2.68 -5.88 2.52
C ARG A 100 3.05 -7.34 2.21
N LEU A 101 2.82 -7.80 0.99
CA LEU A 101 3.24 -9.12 0.52
C LEU A 101 4.63 -9.11 -0.13
N ALA A 102 5.27 -7.94 -0.26
CA ALA A 102 6.59 -7.81 -0.89
C ALA A 102 7.76 -8.25 0.02
N GLU A 103 7.48 -8.80 1.22
CA GLU A 103 8.47 -9.23 2.22
C GLU A 103 9.22 -10.54 1.84
N GLY A 104 9.21 -10.93 0.56
CA GLY A 104 9.87 -12.13 0.05
C GLY A 104 9.19 -13.46 0.42
N GLY A 105 9.80 -14.57 0.02
CA GLY A 105 9.37 -15.92 0.40
C GLY A 105 7.97 -16.30 -0.10
N GLN A 106 7.15 -16.90 0.77
CA GLN A 106 5.80 -17.34 0.41
C GLN A 106 4.84 -16.15 0.18
N ALA A 107 5.06 -15.01 0.84
CA ALA A 107 4.22 -13.83 0.69
C ALA A 107 4.37 -13.26 -0.73
N GLU A 108 5.61 -13.21 -1.22
CA GLU A 108 5.90 -12.76 -2.58
C GLU A 108 5.32 -13.73 -3.63
N GLN A 109 5.36 -15.05 -3.39
CA GLN A 109 4.70 -16.02 -4.28
C GLN A 109 3.19 -15.79 -4.38
N LEU A 110 2.53 -15.45 -3.27
CA LEU A 110 1.12 -15.08 -3.26
C LEU A 110 0.87 -13.81 -4.07
N LEU A 111 1.73 -12.79 -3.92
CA LEU A 111 1.68 -11.58 -4.74
C LEU A 111 1.82 -11.91 -6.24
N TRP A 112 2.79 -12.75 -6.61
CA TRP A 112 2.97 -13.20 -8.00
C TRP A 112 1.74 -13.92 -8.55
N ARG A 113 1.12 -14.82 -7.77
CA ARG A 113 -0.13 -15.50 -8.16
C ARG A 113 -1.29 -14.53 -8.32
N TYR A 114 -1.40 -13.54 -7.44
CA TYR A 114 -2.41 -12.50 -7.53
C TYR A 114 -2.26 -11.69 -8.82
N LEU A 115 -1.05 -11.23 -9.13
CA LEU A 115 -0.77 -10.41 -10.33
C LEU A 115 -1.05 -11.15 -11.65
N GLN A 116 -0.97 -12.49 -11.65
CA GLN A 116 -1.34 -13.31 -12.81
C GLN A 116 -2.87 -13.34 -13.06
N GLN A 117 -3.68 -13.13 -12.02
CA GLN A 117 -5.14 -13.22 -12.09
C GLN A 117 -5.81 -11.83 -12.16
N ALA A 118 -5.28 -10.87 -11.41
CA ALA A 118 -5.78 -9.52 -11.31
C ALA A 118 -4.62 -8.53 -11.56
N PRO A 119 -4.43 -8.10 -12.82
CA PRO A 119 -3.46 -7.07 -13.14
C PRO A 119 -3.72 -5.81 -12.32
N VAL A 120 -2.65 -5.17 -11.87
CA VAL A 120 -2.72 -3.92 -11.10
C VAL A 120 -2.30 -2.74 -11.96
N PHE A 121 -2.69 -1.54 -11.55
CA PHE A 121 -2.25 -0.31 -12.22
C PHE A 121 -0.72 -0.21 -12.26
N ARG A 122 -0.15 0.04 -13.45
CA ARG A 122 1.31 -0.02 -13.70
C ARG A 122 2.13 0.91 -12.80
N GLY A 123 1.63 2.11 -12.49
CA GLY A 123 2.31 3.05 -11.59
C GLY A 123 2.49 2.50 -10.17
N LEU A 124 1.48 1.78 -9.67
CA LEU A 124 1.51 1.16 -8.33
C LEU A 124 2.32 -0.15 -8.31
N CYS A 125 2.33 -0.88 -9.43
CA CYS A 125 3.16 -2.07 -9.60
C CYS A 125 4.67 -1.76 -9.53
N LEU A 126 5.10 -0.64 -10.14
CA LEU A 126 6.48 -0.17 -10.07
C LEU A 126 6.89 0.26 -8.65
N ALA A 127 5.99 0.90 -7.89
CA ALA A 127 6.26 1.31 -6.52
C ALA A 127 6.45 0.09 -5.59
N ALA A 128 5.62 -0.95 -5.74
CA ALA A 128 5.75 -2.19 -4.97
C ALA A 128 7.05 -2.96 -5.30
N LEU A 129 7.41 -3.05 -6.58
CA LEU A 129 8.65 -3.71 -7.02
C LEU A 129 9.93 -2.91 -6.70
N ALA A 130 9.85 -1.58 -6.69
CA ALA A 130 10.98 -0.73 -6.29
C ALA A 130 11.29 -0.87 -4.79
N LEU A 131 10.28 -1.11 -3.95
CA LEU A 131 10.47 -1.34 -2.51
C LEU A 131 11.07 -2.73 -2.23
N SER A 132 10.76 -3.75 -3.03
CA SER A 132 11.38 -5.09 -2.90
C SER A 132 12.84 -5.14 -3.40
N ALA A 133 13.26 -4.20 -4.26
CA ALA A 133 14.63 -4.13 -4.78
C ALA A 133 15.61 -3.37 -3.84
N VAL A 134 15.11 -2.77 -2.77
CA VAL A 134 15.88 -2.00 -1.78
C VAL A 134 16.05 -2.78 -0.46
N GLY A 135 15.50 -4.00 -0.38
CA GLY A 135 15.62 -4.91 0.77
C GLY A 135 16.69 -5.98 0.59
#